data_AF-A0A346YM31-F1
#
_entry.id   AF-A0A346YM31-F1
#
_cell.length_a   1.000
_cell.length_b   1.000
_cell.length_c   1.000
_cell.angle_alpha   90.00
_cell.angle_beta   90.00
_cell.angle_gamma   90.00
#
_symmetry.space_group_name_H-M   'P 1'
#
loop_
_entity.id
_entity.type
_entity.pdbx_description
1 polymer ?
#
loop_
_entity_poly.entity_id
_entity_poly.type
_entity_poly.pdbx_seq_one_letter_code
_entity_poly.pdbx_strand_id
1 'polypeptide(L)'
;MNILPDIPMPARAMLAALLFLAPVAASARDIATCAALYNQLNNTRQVIGNTAERRRYAQELSLLGSQIRTLRIEMRRAHCAGGSIVVIGGNRAADCKDKEDQLRALEAERQRITTEREEARLNPPSEREALLVSIRENACIPSDLQAVERERRKLQGIALPKEDAYSAITDLRTTTPVEAVSAAETVNLPGPERPYDPIKKVRMVGPIFLPEQQIDLANPRLGGPQPLQ
;
A
#
# COMPACT_ATOMS: atom_id res chain seq x y z
N MET A 1 50.90 40.51 -6.37
CA MET A 1 50.33 40.63 -5.01
C MET A 1 49.51 39.37 -4.76
N ASN A 2 50.06 38.38 -4.03
CA ASN A 2 49.30 37.29 -3.40
C ASN A 2 50.23 36.69 -2.36
N ILE A 3 49.96 37.06 -1.11
CA ILE A 3 50.73 36.70 0.09
C ILE A 3 50.08 35.42 0.61
N LEU A 4 50.76 34.27 0.45
CA LEU A 4 50.49 33.09 1.26
C LEU A 4 51.47 33.13 2.45
N PRO A 5 51.00 33.06 3.70
CA PRO A 5 51.90 32.95 4.84
C PRO A 5 52.53 31.55 4.90
N ASP A 6 53.84 31.51 5.09
CA ASP A 6 54.61 30.31 5.43
C ASP A 6 54.18 29.81 6.81
N ILE A 7 53.48 28.67 6.84
CA ILE A 7 53.08 27.99 8.07
C ILE A 7 54.18 26.98 8.45
N PRO A 8 54.69 27.01 9.70
CA PRO A 8 55.81 26.18 10.13
C PRO A 8 55.48 24.68 10.14
N MET A 9 56.47 23.85 9.79
CA MET A 9 56.36 22.40 9.58
C MET A 9 55.70 21.56 10.71
N PRO A 10 55.78 21.87 12.02
CA PRO A 10 55.08 21.06 13.03
C PRO A 10 53.56 21.22 13.00
N ALA A 11 53.03 22.34 12.50
CA ALA A 11 51.58 22.58 12.41
C ALA A 11 50.92 21.78 11.28
N ARG A 12 51.65 21.52 10.18
CA ARG A 12 51.22 20.61 9.10
C ARG A 12 51.15 19.15 9.57
N ALA A 13 52.10 18.73 10.41
CA ALA A 13 52.12 17.37 10.97
C ALA A 13 50.95 17.13 11.94
N MET A 14 50.56 18.13 12.74
CA MET A 14 49.36 18.02 13.60
C MET A 14 48.05 18.01 12.82
N LEU A 15 47.93 18.77 11.72
CA LEU A 15 46.72 18.76 10.89
C LEU A 15 46.56 17.45 10.10
N ALA A 16 47.67 16.81 9.70
CA ALA A 16 47.66 15.49 9.07
C ALA A 16 47.34 14.36 10.08
N ALA A 17 47.76 14.50 11.34
CA ALA A 17 47.44 13.52 12.40
C ALA A 17 45.94 13.54 12.80
N LEU A 18 45.28 14.69 12.70
CA LEU A 18 43.84 14.82 12.95
C LEU A 18 42.96 14.17 11.86
N LEU A 19 43.48 13.98 10.65
CA LEU A 19 42.78 13.30 9.56
C LEU A 19 42.83 11.76 9.66
N PHE A 20 43.74 11.20 10.45
CA PHE A 20 43.87 9.74 10.65
C PHE A 20 43.03 9.18 11.82
N LEU A 21 42.45 10.04 12.67
CA LEU A 21 41.56 9.62 13.76
C LEU A 21 40.06 9.70 13.42
N ALA A 22 39.70 10.09 12.19
CA ALA A 22 38.33 9.98 11.75
C ALA A 22 38.02 8.49 11.47
N PRO A 23 37.08 7.85 12.18
CA PRO A 23 36.61 6.54 11.79
C PRO A 23 35.92 6.72 10.45
N VAL A 24 36.59 6.37 9.36
CA VAL A 24 35.91 6.09 8.11
C VAL A 24 35.12 4.83 8.39
N ALA A 25 33.88 4.99 8.87
CA ALA A 25 32.89 3.94 8.85
C ALA A 25 32.51 3.68 7.38
N ALA A 26 33.47 3.16 6.61
CA ALA A 26 33.19 2.38 5.43
C ALA A 26 32.64 1.06 5.96
N SER A 27 31.36 1.05 6.33
CA SER A 27 30.64 -0.21 6.41
C SER A 27 30.79 -0.87 5.05
N ALA A 28 31.55 -1.97 5.02
CA ALA A 28 31.61 -2.83 3.85
C ALA A 28 30.19 -3.34 3.63
N ARG A 29 29.48 -2.70 2.70
CA ARG A 29 28.09 -3.05 2.36
C ARG A 29 28.12 -4.41 1.68
N ASP A 30 27.51 -5.40 2.30
CA ASP A 30 27.31 -6.68 1.64
C ASP A 30 26.15 -6.57 0.64
N ILE A 31 26.52 -6.45 -0.64
CA ILE A 31 25.60 -6.30 -1.77
C ILE A 31 24.62 -7.48 -1.83
N ALA A 32 25.05 -8.69 -1.49
CA ALA A 32 24.20 -9.88 -1.51
C ALA A 32 23.12 -9.81 -0.42
N THR A 33 23.50 -9.41 0.80
CA THR A 33 22.57 -9.21 1.92
C THR A 33 21.58 -8.09 1.63
N CYS A 34 22.05 -6.96 1.09
CA CYS A 34 21.17 -5.84 0.70
C CYS A 34 20.16 -6.25 -0.38
N ALA A 35 20.60 -6.99 -1.40
CA ALA A 35 19.70 -7.51 -2.43
C ALA A 35 18.64 -8.46 -1.84
N ALA A 36 19.01 -9.31 -0.88
CA ALA A 36 18.07 -10.20 -0.19
C ALA A 36 17.01 -9.42 0.61
N LEU A 37 17.43 -8.42 1.39
CA LEU A 37 16.53 -7.58 2.19
C LEU A 37 15.50 -6.85 1.31
N TYR A 38 15.94 -6.27 0.19
CA TYR A 38 15.01 -5.60 -0.73
C TYR A 38 14.07 -6.57 -1.45
N ASN A 39 14.55 -7.77 -1.82
CA ASN A 39 13.67 -8.81 -2.36
C ASN A 39 12.61 -9.22 -1.35
N GLN A 40 12.98 -9.39 -0.09
CA GLN A 40 12.02 -9.67 0.98
C GLN A 40 11.03 -8.52 1.11
N LEU A 41 11.48 -7.27 1.15
CA LEU A 41 10.63 -6.09 1.23
C LEU A 41 9.60 -6.02 0.08
N ASN A 42 9.98 -6.40 -1.13
CA ASN A 42 9.08 -6.41 -2.29
C ASN A 42 8.05 -7.55 -2.24
N ASN A 43 8.42 -8.67 -1.60
CA ASN A 43 7.54 -9.84 -1.44
C ASN A 43 6.66 -9.76 -0.19
N THR A 44 7.01 -8.96 0.81
CA THR A 44 6.20 -8.78 2.02
C THR A 44 4.89 -8.08 1.67
N ARG A 45 3.78 -8.79 1.82
CA ARG A 45 2.43 -8.23 1.64
C ARG A 45 2.22 -7.09 2.64
N GLN A 46 2.15 -5.87 2.14
CA GLN A 46 1.69 -4.74 2.94
C GLN A 46 0.18 -4.88 3.14
N VAL A 47 -0.27 -4.95 4.40
CA VAL A 47 -1.70 -4.90 4.72
C VAL A 47 -2.14 -3.44 4.57
N ILE A 48 -2.33 -3.01 3.32
CA ILE A 48 -2.86 -1.69 2.97
C ILE A 48 -4.38 -1.78 3.07
N GLY A 49 -4.90 -1.60 4.28
CA GLY A 49 -6.33 -1.40 4.49
C GLY A 49 -6.95 -2.10 5.69
N ASN A 50 -8.17 -1.66 5.94
CA ASN A 50 -9.24 -2.28 6.71
C ASN A 50 -9.04 -3.81 6.91
N THR A 51 -8.43 -4.21 8.04
CA THR A 51 -8.40 -5.60 8.53
C THR A 51 -9.77 -5.97 9.11
N ALA A 52 -10.06 -7.27 9.23
CA ALA A 52 -11.29 -7.75 9.87
C ALA A 52 -11.48 -7.13 11.27
N GLU A 53 -10.39 -7.00 12.01
CA GLU A 53 -10.35 -6.35 13.32
C GLU A 53 -10.72 -4.85 13.25
N ARG A 54 -10.16 -4.11 12.28
CA ARG A 54 -10.49 -2.69 12.08
C ARG A 54 -11.97 -2.48 11.70
N ARG A 55 -12.59 -3.42 10.95
CA ARG A 55 -14.07 -3.39 10.69
C ARG A 55 -14.85 -3.55 11.98
N ARG A 56 -14.46 -4.51 12.82
CA ARG A 56 -15.13 -4.80 14.08
C ARG A 56 -15.13 -3.58 15.00
N TYR A 57 -13.98 -2.95 15.22
CA TYR A 57 -13.93 -1.71 16.01
C TYR A 57 -14.76 -0.57 15.40
N ALA A 58 -14.75 -0.41 14.07
CA ALA A 58 -15.56 0.62 13.40
C ALA A 58 -17.07 0.39 13.58
N GLN A 59 -17.53 -0.85 13.48
CA GLN A 59 -18.92 -1.24 13.71
C GLN A 59 -19.34 -0.97 15.16
N GLU A 60 -18.51 -1.39 16.12
CA GLU A 60 -18.77 -1.23 17.55
C GLU A 60 -18.80 0.25 17.97
N LEU A 61 -17.83 1.05 17.51
CA LEU A 61 -17.82 2.50 17.76
C LEU A 61 -19.02 3.22 17.11
N SER A 62 -19.48 2.75 15.94
CA SER A 62 -20.68 3.29 15.28
C SER A 62 -21.94 2.96 16.07
N LEU A 63 -22.04 1.73 16.56
CA LEU A 63 -23.14 1.29 17.43
C LEU A 63 -23.18 2.14 18.71
N LEU A 64 -22.06 2.25 19.43
CA LEU A 64 -21.96 3.05 20.65
C LEU A 64 -22.26 4.53 20.38
N GLY A 65 -21.77 5.09 19.28
CA GLY A 65 -22.08 6.46 18.86
C GLY A 65 -23.58 6.69 18.62
N SER A 66 -24.26 5.73 18.00
CA SER A 66 -25.71 5.81 17.82
C SER A 66 -26.48 5.74 19.14
N GLN A 67 -26.07 4.86 20.06
CA GLN A 67 -26.71 4.70 21.37
C GLN A 67 -26.55 5.95 22.23
N ILE A 68 -25.34 6.52 22.29
CA ILE A 68 -25.06 7.78 22.99
C ILE A 68 -25.95 8.90 22.45
N ARG A 69 -26.07 9.02 21.12
CA ARG A 69 -26.93 10.04 20.50
C ARG A 69 -28.40 9.83 20.87
N THR A 70 -28.89 8.61 20.79
CA THR A 70 -30.29 8.25 21.16
C THR A 70 -30.55 8.57 22.62
N LEU A 71 -29.69 8.14 23.54
CA LEU A 71 -29.85 8.37 24.97
C LEU A 71 -29.84 9.87 25.30
N ARG A 72 -28.96 10.66 24.67
CA ARG A 72 -28.96 12.13 24.82
C ARG A 72 -30.25 12.77 24.28
N ILE A 73 -30.88 12.21 23.23
CA ILE A 73 -32.19 12.66 22.76
C ILE A 73 -33.28 12.32 23.78
N GLU A 74 -33.26 11.11 24.33
CA GLU A 74 -34.21 10.68 25.37
C GLU A 74 -34.08 11.53 26.62
N MET A 75 -32.86 11.82 27.09
CA MET A 75 -32.62 12.71 28.21
C MET A 75 -33.22 14.10 27.98
N ARG A 76 -33.03 14.66 26.77
CA ARG A 76 -33.65 15.94 26.39
C ARG A 76 -35.18 15.86 26.41
N ARG A 77 -35.78 14.77 25.92
CA ARG A 77 -37.25 14.56 25.93
C ARG A 77 -37.80 14.37 27.35
N ALA A 78 -37.07 13.68 28.20
CA ALA A 78 -37.41 13.48 29.61
C ALA A 78 -37.21 14.74 30.48
N HIS A 79 -36.68 15.82 29.88
CA HIS A 79 -36.30 17.04 30.58
C HIS A 79 -35.22 16.82 31.64
N CYS A 80 -34.38 15.80 31.43
CA CYS A 80 -33.10 15.65 32.12
C CYS A 80 -32.13 16.67 31.51
N ALA A 81 -32.34 17.95 31.81
CA ALA A 81 -31.54 19.03 31.27
C ALA A 81 -30.26 19.16 32.09
N GLY A 82 -29.09 19.04 31.43
CA GLY A 82 -27.77 19.34 31.99
C GLY A 82 -27.52 20.83 32.24
N GLY A 83 -28.58 21.62 32.51
CA GLY A 83 -28.53 23.03 32.85
C GLY A 83 -29.25 23.25 34.16
N SER A 84 -28.52 23.78 35.15
CA SER A 84 -28.80 24.21 36.55
C SER A 84 -30.19 24.09 37.21
N ILE A 85 -31.08 23.21 36.76
CA ILE A 85 -32.35 22.94 37.42
C ILE A 85 -32.17 21.67 38.24
N VAL A 86 -31.91 21.87 39.54
CA VAL A 86 -31.88 20.77 40.49
C VAL A 86 -33.29 20.21 40.58
N VAL A 87 -33.53 19.02 40.03
CA VAL A 87 -34.79 18.30 40.21
C VAL A 87 -34.80 17.81 41.66
N ILE A 88 -35.45 18.55 42.55
CA ILE A 88 -35.57 18.20 43.96
C ILE A 88 -36.60 17.06 44.08
N GLY A 89 -36.10 15.85 44.37
CA GLY A 89 -36.82 14.73 44.99
C GLY A 89 -38.04 14.18 44.25
N GLY A 90 -37.88 13.03 43.58
CA GLY A 90 -39.00 12.23 43.04
C GLY A 90 -38.54 11.15 42.07
N ASN A 91 -39.47 10.34 41.55
CA ASN A 91 -39.18 9.26 40.59
C ASN A 91 -38.50 9.76 39.30
N ARG A 92 -38.75 11.02 38.91
CA ARG A 92 -38.08 11.67 37.77
C ARG A 92 -36.60 11.93 38.02
N ALA A 93 -36.21 12.22 39.28
CA ALA A 93 -34.80 12.41 39.63
C ALA A 93 -34.03 11.08 39.51
N ALA A 94 -34.66 9.96 39.92
CA ALA A 94 -34.08 8.63 39.75
C ALA A 94 -33.95 8.23 38.27
N ASP A 95 -34.99 8.41 37.44
CA ASP A 95 -34.92 8.09 36.00
C ASP A 95 -33.84 8.92 35.27
N CYS A 96 -33.72 10.21 35.58
CA CYS A 96 -32.64 11.03 35.02
C CYS A 96 -31.26 10.57 35.48
N LYS A 97 -31.12 10.20 36.76
CA LYS A 97 -29.87 9.66 37.32
C LYS A 97 -29.46 8.36 36.61
N ASP A 98 -30.40 7.45 36.38
CA ASP A 98 -30.16 6.19 35.69
C ASP A 98 -29.71 6.41 34.25
N LYS A 99 -30.35 7.34 33.53
CA LYS A 99 -29.94 7.70 32.16
C LYS A 99 -28.57 8.37 32.11
N GLU A 100 -28.24 9.22 33.08
CA GLU A 100 -26.89 9.79 33.21
C GLU A 100 -25.84 8.72 33.48
N ASP A 101 -26.15 7.74 34.34
CA ASP A 101 -25.26 6.63 34.65
C ASP A 101 -25.05 5.73 33.41
N GLN A 102 -26.11 5.45 32.67
CA GLN A 102 -26.04 4.75 31.38
C GLN A 102 -25.21 5.52 30.35
N LEU A 103 -25.37 6.85 30.28
CA LEU A 103 -24.59 7.68 29.35
C LEU A 103 -23.10 7.62 29.68
N ARG A 104 -22.74 7.75 30.97
CA ARG A 104 -21.35 7.64 31.43
C ARG A 104 -20.77 6.26 31.14
N ALA A 105 -21.55 5.20 31.32
CA ALA A 105 -21.12 3.84 31.00
C ALA A 105 -20.82 3.66 29.50
N LEU A 106 -21.72 4.12 28.62
CA LEU A 106 -21.52 4.05 27.17
C LEU A 106 -20.33 4.90 26.70
N GLU A 107 -20.13 6.08 27.29
CA GLU A 107 -19.00 6.94 26.98
C GLU A 107 -17.67 6.32 27.42
N ALA A 108 -17.62 5.70 28.60
CA ALA A 108 -16.45 4.98 29.09
C ALA A 108 -16.13 3.76 28.22
N GLU A 109 -17.15 2.99 27.82
CA GLU A 109 -17.00 1.86 26.90
C GLU A 109 -16.43 2.30 25.55
N ARG A 110 -17.00 3.37 24.97
CA ARG A 110 -16.49 3.95 23.73
C ARG A 110 -15.04 4.38 23.84
N GLN A 111 -14.65 4.98 24.96
CA GLN A 111 -13.27 5.39 25.22
C GLN A 111 -12.35 4.17 25.29
N ARG A 112 -12.75 3.12 26.02
CA ARG A 112 -11.99 1.86 26.10
C ARG A 112 -11.72 1.27 24.70
N ILE A 113 -12.77 1.09 23.90
CA ILE A 113 -12.64 0.56 22.53
C ILE A 113 -11.80 1.48 21.63
N THR A 114 -11.88 2.79 21.83
CA THR A 114 -11.04 3.74 21.08
C THR A 114 -9.57 3.56 21.43
N THR A 115 -9.24 3.40 22.72
CA THR A 115 -7.87 3.16 23.18
C THR A 115 -7.35 1.82 22.67
N GLU A 116 -8.12 0.73 22.83
CA GLU A 116 -7.78 -0.59 22.30
C GLU A 116 -7.52 -0.55 20.79
N ARG A 117 -8.33 0.18 20.02
CA ARG A 117 -8.13 0.39 18.58
C ARG A 117 -6.81 1.09 18.27
N GLU A 118 -6.44 2.09 19.06
CA GLU A 118 -5.17 2.80 18.88
C GLU A 118 -3.98 1.92 19.27
N GLU A 119 -4.08 1.15 20.34
CA GLU A 119 -3.05 0.16 20.73
C GLU A 119 -2.90 -0.94 19.68
N ALA A 120 -4.01 -1.46 19.14
CA ALA A 120 -4.00 -2.40 18.02
C ALA A 120 -3.45 -1.77 16.72
N ARG A 121 -3.47 -0.44 16.59
CA ARG A 121 -2.78 0.26 15.50
C ARG A 121 -1.26 0.35 15.72
N LEU A 122 -0.83 0.37 16.98
CA LEU A 122 0.57 0.53 17.38
C LEU A 122 1.32 -0.81 17.49
N ASN A 123 0.61 -1.94 17.49
CA ASN A 123 1.17 -3.30 17.54
C ASN A 123 1.23 -3.97 16.15
N PRO A 124 2.29 -4.77 15.82
CA PRO A 124 3.71 -4.41 15.79
C PRO A 124 4.07 -3.67 14.47
N PRO A 125 5.33 -3.19 14.31
CA PRO A 125 5.83 -2.85 12.98
C PRO A 125 5.52 -4.00 12.05
N SER A 126 4.87 -3.71 10.94
CA SER A 126 4.67 -4.73 9.90
C SER A 126 6.02 -5.40 9.61
N GLU A 127 6.07 -6.68 9.24
CA GLU A 127 7.33 -7.35 8.86
C GLU A 127 8.15 -6.48 7.88
N ARG A 128 7.43 -5.70 7.05
CA ARG A 128 7.94 -4.62 6.21
C ARG A 128 8.72 -3.53 6.94
N GLU A 129 8.21 -2.99 8.05
CA GLU A 129 8.92 -1.99 8.87
C GLU A 129 10.19 -2.56 9.52
N ALA A 130 10.15 -3.81 9.99
CA ALA A 130 11.36 -4.49 10.47
C ALA A 130 12.42 -4.61 9.36
N LEU A 131 11.99 -4.91 8.12
CA LEU A 131 12.86 -4.92 6.94
C LEU A 131 13.39 -3.53 6.58
N LEU A 132 12.60 -2.48 6.75
CA LEU A 132 13.08 -1.11 6.52
C LEU A 132 14.13 -0.68 7.56
N VAL A 133 14.00 -1.15 8.82
CA VAL A 133 15.02 -0.94 9.86
C VAL A 133 16.30 -1.68 9.50
N SER A 134 16.23 -2.96 9.13
CA SER A 134 17.41 -3.74 8.75
C SER A 134 18.11 -3.19 7.51
N ILE A 135 17.37 -2.69 6.51
CA ILE A 135 17.93 -1.99 5.35
C ILE A 135 18.70 -0.74 5.78
N ARG A 136 18.18 0.03 6.75
CA ARG A 136 18.83 1.24 7.27
C ARG A 136 20.10 0.91 8.05
N GLU A 137 20.06 -0.11 8.91
CA GLU A 137 21.20 -0.57 9.70
C GLU A 137 22.35 -1.08 8.82
N ASN A 138 22.03 -1.73 7.70
CA ASN A 138 23.02 -2.22 6.74
C ASN A 138 23.46 -1.13 5.73
N ALA A 139 22.95 0.10 5.86
CA ALA A 139 23.22 1.22 4.94
C ALA A 139 23.01 0.87 3.45
N CYS A 140 22.05 0.01 3.15
CA CYS A 140 21.76 -0.44 1.79
C CYS A 140 21.21 0.70 0.93
N ILE A 141 21.55 0.68 -0.35
CA ILE A 141 21.05 1.65 -1.33
C ILE A 141 20.30 0.94 -2.48
N PRO A 142 19.30 1.58 -3.10
CA PRO A 142 18.49 0.94 -4.14
C PRO A 142 19.29 0.51 -5.38
N SER A 143 20.49 1.06 -5.60
CA SER A 143 21.39 0.64 -6.68
C SER A 143 22.03 -0.74 -6.47
N ASP A 144 22.04 -1.25 -5.24
CA ASP A 144 22.64 -2.56 -4.90
C ASP A 144 21.83 -3.71 -5.54
N LEU A 145 20.50 -3.59 -5.54
CA LEU A 145 19.60 -4.48 -6.31
C LEU A 145 19.92 -4.47 -7.81
N GLN A 146 20.09 -3.28 -8.38
CA GLN A 146 20.33 -3.12 -9.81
C GLN A 146 21.70 -3.69 -10.22
N ALA A 147 22.70 -3.66 -9.34
CA ALA A 147 24.00 -4.30 -9.58
C ALA A 147 23.84 -5.83 -9.72
N VAL A 148 23.16 -6.47 -8.77
CA VAL A 148 22.91 -7.93 -8.79
C VAL A 148 22.03 -8.34 -9.95
N GLU A 149 21.00 -7.56 -10.29
CA GLU A 149 20.15 -7.84 -11.45
C GLU A 149 20.93 -7.75 -12.77
N ARG A 150 21.83 -6.75 -12.91
CA ARG A 150 22.71 -6.63 -14.09
C ARG A 150 23.66 -7.81 -14.20
N GLU A 151 24.23 -8.26 -13.09
CA GLU A 151 25.10 -9.45 -13.06
C GLU A 151 24.33 -10.72 -13.43
N ARG A 152 23.11 -10.90 -12.90
CA ARG A 152 22.23 -12.02 -13.27
C ARG A 152 21.83 -12.00 -14.74
N ARG A 153 21.55 -10.82 -15.31
CA ARG A 153 21.24 -10.66 -16.75
C ARG A 153 22.44 -11.02 -17.62
N LYS A 154 23.67 -10.69 -17.22
CA LYS A 154 24.90 -11.07 -17.94
C LYS A 154 25.12 -12.58 -18.02
N LEU A 155 24.54 -13.35 -17.09
CA LEU A 155 24.67 -14.81 -17.04
C LEU A 155 23.57 -15.53 -17.85
N GLN A 156 22.50 -14.85 -18.26
CA GLN A 156 21.46 -15.42 -19.12
C GLN A 156 21.88 -15.36 -20.61
N GLY A 157 22.79 -16.24 -20.99
CA GLY A 157 22.75 -16.96 -22.28
C GLY A 157 22.85 -16.20 -23.60
N ILE A 158 23.08 -14.88 -23.63
CA ILE A 158 23.42 -14.16 -24.87
C ILE A 158 24.53 -13.17 -24.53
N ALA A 159 25.77 -13.51 -24.87
CA ALA A 159 26.85 -12.53 -24.86
C ALA A 159 26.48 -11.42 -25.85
N LEU A 160 26.37 -10.18 -25.37
CA LEU A 160 26.36 -9.02 -26.27
C LEU A 160 27.64 -9.10 -27.13
N PRO A 161 27.55 -9.03 -28.47
CA PRO A 161 28.73 -8.90 -29.31
C PRO A 161 29.51 -7.69 -28.81
N LYS A 162 30.82 -7.86 -28.56
CA LYS A 162 31.69 -6.73 -28.23
C LYS A 162 31.69 -5.79 -29.43
N GLU A 163 31.55 -4.49 -29.18
CA GLU A 163 31.65 -3.45 -30.20
C GLU A 163 33.10 -3.41 -30.69
N ASP A 164 33.37 -4.13 -31.77
CA ASP A 164 34.56 -3.89 -32.56
C ASP A 164 34.26 -2.75 -33.53
N ALA A 165 35.05 -1.68 -33.38
CA ALA A 165 35.00 -0.48 -34.17
C ALA A 165 35.22 -0.80 -35.67
N TYR A 166 34.26 -0.37 -36.51
CA TYR A 166 34.40 -0.14 -37.95
C TYR A 166 34.91 -1.29 -38.84
N SER A 167 33.98 -1.95 -39.56
CA SER A 167 34.09 -2.02 -41.02
C SER A 167 32.69 -2.18 -41.64
N ALA A 168 32.25 -1.13 -42.32
CA ALA A 168 31.01 -1.12 -43.07
C ALA A 168 31.27 -1.71 -44.47
N ILE A 169 31.28 -3.04 -44.59
CA ILE A 169 30.92 -3.77 -45.82
C ILE A 169 30.30 -5.10 -45.37
N THR A 170 29.01 -5.27 -45.60
CA THR A 170 28.35 -6.57 -45.49
C THR A 170 28.35 -7.20 -46.87
N ASP A 171 29.14 -8.25 -47.08
CA ASP A 171 29.16 -9.01 -48.33
C ASP A 171 27.96 -9.98 -48.34
N LEU A 172 26.91 -9.68 -49.12
CA LEU A 172 25.73 -10.55 -49.24
C LEU A 172 26.02 -11.70 -50.21
N ARG A 173 26.67 -12.75 -49.71
CA ARG A 173 26.73 -14.03 -50.43
C ARG A 173 25.47 -14.83 -50.15
N THR A 174 24.62 -14.98 -51.17
CA THR A 174 23.48 -15.90 -51.14
C THR A 174 24.00 -17.34 -51.27
N THR A 175 24.19 -18.03 -50.15
CA THR A 175 24.12 -19.49 -50.14
C THR A 175 22.64 -19.87 -50.01
N THR A 176 22.17 -20.68 -50.95
CA THR A 176 20.84 -21.30 -50.95
C THR A 176 20.56 -21.95 -49.58
N PRO A 177 19.50 -21.54 -48.85
CA PRO A 177 19.12 -22.19 -47.60
C PRO A 177 18.35 -23.47 -47.92
N VAL A 178 18.91 -24.63 -47.60
CA VAL A 178 18.14 -25.87 -47.42
C VAL A 178 17.86 -26.00 -45.92
N GLU A 179 16.58 -25.83 -45.60
CA GLU A 179 15.84 -26.36 -44.44
C GLU A 179 16.52 -26.35 -43.06
N ALA A 180 16.11 -25.40 -42.21
CA ALA A 180 15.54 -25.70 -40.89
C ALA A 180 15.07 -24.40 -40.23
N VAL A 181 13.88 -23.93 -40.60
CA VAL A 181 13.13 -22.97 -39.78
C VAL A 181 11.71 -23.50 -39.61
N SER A 182 11.51 -24.34 -38.60
CA SER A 182 10.19 -24.61 -38.05
C SER A 182 10.29 -24.74 -36.53
N ALA A 183 10.38 -23.61 -35.84
CA ALA A 183 9.92 -23.42 -34.46
C ALA A 183 10.21 -21.98 -33.99
N ALA A 184 9.45 -21.02 -34.50
CA ALA A 184 9.31 -19.70 -33.88
C ALA A 184 7.92 -19.17 -34.17
N GLU A 185 6.93 -19.71 -33.45
CA GLU A 185 5.54 -19.29 -33.55
C GLU A 185 5.34 -17.96 -32.81
N THR A 186 5.37 -16.91 -33.64
CA THR A 186 4.50 -15.73 -33.63
C THR A 186 4.31 -14.94 -32.34
N VAL A 187 4.89 -13.74 -32.37
CA VAL A 187 4.37 -12.52 -31.74
C VAL A 187 2.85 -12.45 -31.92
N ASN A 188 2.12 -12.33 -30.81
CA ASN A 188 0.65 -12.23 -30.77
C ASN A 188 0.21 -10.83 -31.26
N LEU A 189 0.20 -10.63 -32.58
CA LEU A 189 -0.58 -9.55 -33.18
C LEU A 189 -2.07 -9.92 -33.06
N PRO A 190 -2.99 -8.97 -32.80
CA PRO A 190 -4.42 -9.25 -32.93
C PRO A 190 -4.66 -9.72 -34.37
N GLY A 191 -5.02 -11.00 -34.51
CA GLY A 191 -5.32 -11.61 -35.79
C GLY A 191 -6.48 -10.90 -36.50
N PRO A 192 -6.67 -11.13 -37.82
CA PRO A 192 -7.80 -10.58 -38.55
C PRO A 192 -9.13 -10.92 -37.86
N GLU A 193 -10.04 -9.95 -37.82
CA GLU A 193 -11.34 -10.08 -37.17
C GLU A 193 -12.08 -11.30 -37.73
N ARG A 194 -12.44 -12.25 -36.86
CA ARG A 194 -13.09 -13.49 -37.28
C ARG A 194 -14.55 -13.17 -37.65
N PRO A 195 -15.04 -13.58 -38.84
CA PRO A 195 -16.43 -13.38 -39.22
C PRO A 195 -17.39 -13.95 -38.16
N TYR A 196 -18.35 -13.14 -37.71
CA TYR A 196 -19.32 -13.55 -36.71
C TYR A 196 -20.20 -14.70 -37.24
N ASP A 197 -20.14 -15.84 -36.55
CA ASP A 197 -20.95 -17.02 -36.84
C ASP A 197 -22.10 -17.12 -35.81
N PRO A 198 -23.36 -16.86 -36.19
CA PRO A 198 -24.49 -16.86 -35.27
C PRO A 198 -24.82 -18.25 -34.70
N ILE A 199 -24.28 -19.32 -35.27
CA ILE A 199 -24.47 -20.70 -34.78
C ILE A 199 -23.57 -20.96 -33.55
N LYS A 200 -22.44 -20.27 -33.45
CA LYS A 200 -21.52 -20.36 -32.31
C LYS A 200 -21.93 -19.38 -31.22
N LYS A 201 -22.62 -19.89 -30.19
CA LYS A 201 -22.97 -19.11 -28.99
C LYS A 201 -21.70 -18.58 -28.30
N VAL A 202 -21.51 -17.27 -28.35
CA VAL A 202 -20.51 -16.56 -27.55
C VAL A 202 -21.00 -16.56 -26.10
N ARG A 203 -20.15 -16.97 -25.16
CA ARG A 203 -20.45 -16.88 -23.73
C ARG A 203 -20.44 -15.40 -23.34
N MET A 204 -21.59 -14.85 -22.99
CA MET A 204 -21.69 -13.50 -22.45
C MET A 204 -20.94 -13.46 -21.12
N VAL A 205 -19.82 -12.76 -21.08
CA VAL A 205 -19.05 -12.52 -19.87
C VAL A 205 -19.44 -11.16 -19.31
N GLY A 206 -20.29 -11.16 -18.30
CA GLY A 206 -20.72 -9.94 -17.62
C GLY A 206 -22.02 -10.15 -16.84
N PRO A 207 -22.28 -9.34 -15.80
CA PRO A 207 -23.57 -9.36 -15.14
C PRO A 207 -24.67 -8.97 -16.15
N ILE A 208 -25.72 -9.78 -16.21
CA ILE A 208 -26.90 -9.50 -17.01
C ILE A 208 -27.69 -8.41 -16.27
N PHE A 209 -27.64 -7.19 -16.80
CA PHE A 209 -28.30 -6.05 -16.16
C PHE A 209 -29.81 -6.02 -16.39
N LEU A 210 -30.32 -6.70 -17.42
CA LEU A 210 -31.74 -6.67 -17.79
C LEU A 210 -32.34 -8.08 -17.73
N PRO A 211 -33.41 -8.31 -16.95
CA PRO A 211 -34.16 -9.56 -17.00
C PRO A 211 -34.88 -9.68 -18.37
N GLU A 212 -34.99 -10.88 -18.93
CA GLU A 212 -35.63 -11.15 -20.24
C GLU A 212 -37.17 -10.94 -20.26
N GLN A 213 -37.72 -10.24 -19.29
CA GLN A 213 -39.15 -9.95 -19.20
C GLN A 213 -39.46 -8.73 -20.08
N GLN A 214 -40.62 -8.71 -20.74
CA GLN A 214 -41.12 -7.53 -21.45
C GLN A 214 -41.36 -6.41 -20.44
N ILE A 215 -40.39 -5.49 -20.33
CA ILE A 215 -40.50 -4.28 -19.54
C ILE A 215 -41.43 -3.34 -20.32
N ASP A 216 -42.62 -3.07 -19.79
CA ASP A 216 -43.48 -2.01 -20.30
C ASP A 216 -42.90 -0.65 -19.87
N LEU A 217 -42.20 0.02 -20.80
CA LEU A 217 -41.61 1.35 -20.56
C LEU A 217 -42.66 2.46 -20.51
N ALA A 218 -43.88 2.22 -21.02
CA ALA A 218 -44.93 3.24 -21.05
C ALA A 218 -45.70 3.30 -19.72
N ASN A 219 -45.84 2.17 -19.03
CA ASN A 219 -46.52 2.09 -17.73
C ASN A 219 -45.65 1.38 -16.68
N PRO A 220 -44.70 2.09 -16.03
CA PRO A 220 -43.92 1.51 -14.95
C PRO A 220 -44.84 1.07 -13.79
N ARG A 221 -44.71 -0.20 -13.36
CA ARG A 221 -45.55 -0.79 -12.28
C ARG A 221 -45.38 -0.12 -10.91
N LEU A 222 -44.36 0.72 -10.73
CA LEU A 222 -44.08 1.43 -9.48
C LEU A 222 -44.24 2.93 -9.72
N GLY A 223 -45.34 3.49 -9.22
CA GLY A 223 -45.55 4.93 -9.15
C GLY A 223 -44.72 5.52 -8.01
N GLY A 224 -43.46 5.84 -8.27
CA GLY A 224 -42.60 6.49 -7.28
C GLY A 224 -41.15 6.64 -7.76
N PRO A 225 -40.38 7.57 -7.16
CA PRO A 225 -38.97 7.73 -7.47
C PRO A 225 -38.22 6.42 -7.20
N GLN A 226 -37.32 6.04 -8.12
CA GLN A 226 -36.51 4.83 -7.99
C GLN A 226 -35.65 4.91 -6.72
N PRO A 227 -35.47 3.79 -5.99
CA PRO A 227 -34.63 3.77 -4.81
C PRO A 227 -33.18 4.12 -5.19
N LEU A 228 -32.60 5.10 -4.49
CA LEU A 228 -31.17 5.42 -4.59
C LEU A 228 -30.37 4.23 -4.06
N GLN A 229 -29.50 3.66 -4.91
CA GLN A 229 -28.52 2.64 -4.54
C GLN A 229 -27.28 3.25 -3.89
#